data_AF-A0A0V7ZU06-F1
#
_entry.id   AF-A0A0V7ZU06-F1
#
_cell.length_a   1.000
_cell.length_b   1.000
_cell.length_c   1.000
_cell.angle_alpha   90.00
_cell.angle_beta   90.00
_cell.angle_gamma   90.00
#
_symmetry.space_group_name_H-M   'P 1'
#
loop_
_entity.id
_entity.type
_entity.pdbx_description
1 polymer ?
#
loop_
_entity_poly.entity_id
_entity_poly.type
_entity_poly.pdbx_seq_one_letter_code
_entity_poly.pdbx_strand_id
1 'polypeptide(L)'
;MNKRILLLAILFIFVFGFVSSQETSYRAFKTDINTPFTDWVRNLESLEKSITTILLFLGKVALILLISIIIQRILFLIWNRYSQLVIDNFKNASGNEELDSVLPGLSQLARERLLREMKGVHNRLREHVDKVAPKSYRPNDRLALPRATPDQRLANLVDSLNEFTPDQIDPVVQLLNVIFPTYGTKVTSILQNRGNNNEKIGITFEITDIEGHLASKLYTVWESPLNLENNHEQKLEGEEGEEGEEETNNAFPSLKERYRLLLKPATRWLAIELSRREMVAAVPQFYFGKKRMRYQAQIHNFFGVLYYASAPTHGFFFYKLAIEDFQAAITLCPNWYQPHENLADIYSTKGRQISNVKDRKIEGYLSDGRNLQRKAILEYESALKKCTDKESIRRIRVGKAISQLLVGDLVQIQEAKDEIEYLEKNWDATLEMNGRFIYSMATWYAITFTQGYGGDSIKRIAQTYLVYALVRNTENDFWKWAGQDPDLQKIRGNFAELQFVLLKELNRFSQLSNLKGEEFAKAIEKILDESKWLE
;
A
#
# COMPACT_ATOMS: atom_id res chain seq x y z
N MET A 1 20.67 -8.57 16.65
CA MET A 1 20.12 -9.49 17.67
C MET A 1 21.18 -9.89 18.70
N ASN A 2 22.36 -10.41 18.30
CA ASN A 2 23.39 -10.88 19.24
C ASN A 2 23.94 -9.85 20.25
N LYS A 3 24.02 -8.55 19.87
CA LYS A 3 24.52 -7.50 20.77
C LYS A 3 23.61 -7.25 21.99
N ARG A 4 22.30 -7.45 21.87
CA ARG A 4 21.32 -7.19 22.96
C ARG A 4 21.32 -8.29 24.01
N ILE A 5 21.53 -9.54 23.60
CA ILE A 5 21.62 -10.70 24.51
C ILE A 5 22.91 -10.61 25.36
N LEU A 6 24.01 -10.20 24.75
CA LEU A 6 25.29 -9.99 25.44
C LEU A 6 25.19 -8.90 26.51
N LEU A 7 24.51 -7.79 26.20
CA LEU A 7 24.32 -6.67 27.13
C LEU A 7 23.45 -7.05 28.34
N LEU A 8 22.42 -7.88 28.13
CA LEU A 8 21.59 -8.42 29.21
C LEU A 8 22.35 -9.37 30.13
N ALA A 9 23.23 -10.21 29.57
CA ALA A 9 24.09 -11.09 30.36
C ALA A 9 25.07 -10.30 31.24
N ILE A 10 25.65 -9.21 30.72
CA ILE A 10 26.55 -8.32 31.47
C ILE A 10 25.80 -7.61 32.61
N LEU A 11 24.59 -7.11 32.35
CA LEU A 11 23.78 -6.42 33.36
C LEU A 11 23.38 -7.38 34.50
N PHE A 12 23.05 -8.64 34.17
CA PHE A 12 22.72 -9.68 35.15
C PHE A 12 23.91 -10.02 36.07
N ILE A 13 25.12 -10.12 35.51
CA ILE A 13 26.35 -10.37 36.27
C ILE A 13 26.65 -9.20 37.22
N PHE A 14 26.45 -7.96 36.77
CA PHE A 14 26.74 -6.77 37.58
C PHE A 14 25.80 -6.63 38.79
N VAL A 15 24.51 -6.88 38.61
CA VAL A 15 23.51 -6.82 39.69
C VAL A 15 23.77 -7.92 40.74
N PHE A 16 24.11 -9.14 40.31
CA PHE A 16 24.43 -10.24 41.23
C PHE A 16 25.76 -10.04 41.98
N GLY A 17 26.75 -9.41 41.34
CA GLY A 17 28.03 -9.09 41.97
C GLY A 17 27.90 -8.07 43.11
N PHE A 18 27.01 -7.07 42.96
CA PHE A 18 26.86 -5.99 43.95
C PHE A 18 26.14 -6.46 45.24
N VAL A 19 25.15 -7.35 45.12
CA VAL A 19 24.41 -7.90 46.28
C VAL A 19 25.29 -8.79 47.17
N SER A 20 26.34 -9.41 46.60
CA SER A 20 27.23 -10.31 47.32
C SER A 20 28.33 -9.58 48.12
N SER A 21 28.49 -8.26 47.94
CA SER A 21 29.62 -7.49 48.50
C SER A 21 29.35 -6.82 49.86
N GLN A 22 28.14 -6.94 50.43
CA GLN A 22 27.71 -6.17 51.63
C GLN A 22 27.79 -6.93 52.96
N GLU A 23 28.29 -8.17 53.01
CA GLU A 23 28.38 -8.94 54.26
C GLU A 23 29.83 -9.28 54.63
N THR A 24 30.58 -8.32 55.19
CA THR A 24 31.65 -8.67 56.14
C THR A 24 31.85 -7.56 57.17
N SER A 25 31.57 -7.89 58.44
CA SER A 25 32.27 -7.42 59.65
C SER A 25 31.30 -6.96 60.75
N TYR A 26 30.95 -7.86 61.67
CA TYR A 26 30.76 -7.55 63.09
C TYR A 26 30.89 -8.86 63.91
N ARG A 27 32.07 -9.08 64.51
CA ARG A 27 32.27 -10.01 65.63
C ARG A 27 32.98 -9.26 66.75
N ALA A 28 32.24 -8.91 67.79
CA ALA A 28 32.81 -8.50 69.07
C ALA A 28 32.58 -9.62 70.09
N PHE A 29 33.67 -10.03 70.74
CA PHE A 29 33.75 -11.09 71.73
C PHE A 29 33.32 -10.53 73.10
N LYS A 30 32.36 -11.17 73.79
CA LYS A 30 32.04 -10.85 75.18
C LYS A 30 31.77 -12.13 75.96
N THR A 31 32.56 -12.31 77.02
CA THR A 31 32.46 -13.37 78.02
C THR A 31 31.47 -12.96 79.11
N ASP A 32 30.53 -13.82 79.48
CA ASP A 32 29.67 -13.59 80.66
C ASP A 32 29.37 -14.88 81.44
N ILE A 33 29.37 -14.70 82.76
CA ILE A 33 29.22 -15.64 83.87
C ILE A 33 27.79 -16.21 83.96
N ASN A 34 27.67 -17.52 84.26
CA ASN A 34 26.43 -18.30 84.16
C ASN A 34 25.55 -18.23 85.43
N THR A 35 24.27 -17.88 85.26
CA THR A 35 23.17 -18.21 86.19
C THR A 35 21.96 -18.76 85.42
N PRO A 36 21.13 -19.66 85.98
CA PRO A 36 20.05 -20.34 85.24
C PRO A 36 18.96 -19.40 84.66
N PHE A 37 18.81 -18.18 85.20
CA PHE A 37 17.93 -17.16 84.61
C PHE A 37 18.55 -16.51 83.36
N THR A 38 19.88 -16.38 83.30
CA THR A 38 20.58 -15.81 82.14
C THR A 38 20.56 -16.72 80.91
N ASP A 39 20.44 -18.04 81.09
CA ASP A 39 20.33 -18.98 79.97
C ASP A 39 18.96 -18.89 79.27
N TRP A 40 17.89 -18.65 80.03
CA TRP A 40 16.57 -18.44 79.44
C TRP A 40 16.48 -17.12 78.66
N VAL A 41 17.03 -16.03 79.21
CA VAL A 41 17.11 -14.73 78.52
C VAL A 41 18.00 -14.82 77.27
N ARG A 42 19.16 -15.52 77.34
CA ARG A 42 20.01 -15.76 76.16
C ARG A 42 19.31 -16.58 75.08
N ASN A 43 18.51 -17.58 75.46
CA ASN A 43 17.75 -18.37 74.50
C ASN A 43 16.66 -17.54 73.79
N LEU A 44 15.99 -16.64 74.52
CA LEU A 44 15.03 -15.69 73.93
C LEU A 44 15.71 -14.68 72.98
N GLU A 45 16.83 -14.08 73.38
CA GLU A 45 17.61 -13.19 72.51
C GLU A 45 18.14 -13.91 71.26
N SER A 46 18.54 -15.18 71.40
CA SER A 46 18.96 -16.02 70.26
C SER A 46 17.81 -16.30 69.30
N LEU A 47 16.61 -16.52 69.82
CA LEU A 47 15.39 -16.78 69.04
C LEU A 47 14.95 -15.51 68.30
N GLU A 48 14.99 -14.36 68.95
CA GLU A 48 14.72 -13.05 68.33
C GLU A 48 15.73 -12.72 67.21
N LYS A 49 17.03 -12.97 67.44
CA LYS A 49 18.06 -12.84 66.40
C LYS A 49 17.84 -13.79 65.22
N SER A 50 17.40 -15.01 65.48
CA SER A 50 17.09 -15.98 64.41
C SER A 50 15.86 -15.55 63.62
N ILE A 51 14.79 -15.08 64.28
CA ILE A 51 13.57 -14.59 63.61
C ILE A 51 13.88 -13.36 62.76
N THR A 52 14.60 -12.37 63.29
CA THR A 52 15.00 -11.18 62.54
C THR A 52 15.88 -11.52 61.33
N THR A 53 16.80 -12.46 61.47
CA THR A 53 17.63 -12.94 60.35
C THR A 53 16.78 -13.62 59.27
N ILE A 54 15.82 -14.46 59.66
CA ILE A 54 14.89 -15.13 58.72
C ILE A 54 14.01 -14.10 58.02
N LEU A 55 13.47 -13.11 58.74
CA LEU A 55 12.65 -12.04 58.17
C LEU A 55 13.45 -11.19 57.18
N LEU A 56 14.70 -10.83 57.50
CA LEU A 56 15.59 -10.12 56.58
C LEU A 56 15.91 -10.95 55.34
N PHE A 57 16.16 -12.25 55.50
CA PHE A 57 16.39 -13.15 54.38
C PHE A 57 15.16 -13.26 53.47
N LEU A 58 13.97 -13.48 54.04
CA LEU A 58 12.71 -13.48 53.29
C LEU A 58 12.45 -12.15 52.59
N GLY A 59 12.76 -11.03 53.25
CA GLY A 59 12.71 -9.70 52.65
C GLY A 59 13.64 -9.57 51.44
N LYS A 60 14.89 -10.02 51.53
CA LYS A 60 15.85 -10.05 50.40
C LYS A 60 15.34 -10.94 49.26
N VAL A 61 14.82 -12.13 49.57
CA VAL A 61 14.28 -13.05 48.55
C VAL A 61 13.07 -12.44 47.84
N ALA A 62 12.14 -11.85 48.59
CA ALA A 62 10.98 -11.16 48.03
C ALA A 62 11.41 -9.99 47.12
N LEU A 63 12.41 -9.22 47.54
CA LEU A 63 12.98 -8.13 46.74
C LEU A 63 13.59 -8.65 45.43
N ILE A 64 14.39 -9.72 45.46
CA ILE A 64 15.01 -10.31 44.27
C ILE A 64 13.95 -10.86 43.32
N LEU A 65 12.92 -11.55 43.82
CA LEU A 65 11.81 -12.04 43.01
C LEU A 65 11.05 -10.89 42.35
N LEU A 66 10.80 -9.81 43.09
CA LEU A 66 10.15 -8.61 42.56
C LEU A 66 10.98 -7.96 41.45
N ILE A 67 12.30 -7.81 41.64
CA ILE A 67 13.23 -7.33 40.61
C ILE A 67 13.21 -8.25 39.38
N SER A 68 13.23 -9.56 39.59
CA SER A 68 13.20 -10.55 38.49
C SER A 68 11.91 -10.45 37.67
N ILE A 69 10.75 -10.32 38.34
CA ILE A 69 9.45 -10.13 37.69
C ILE A 69 9.42 -8.81 36.90
N ILE A 70 9.97 -7.73 37.45
CA ILE A 70 10.06 -6.42 36.76
C ILE A 70 10.94 -6.55 35.52
N ILE A 71 12.14 -7.15 35.62
CA ILE A 71 13.04 -7.38 34.49
C ILE A 71 12.35 -8.24 33.43
N GLN A 72 11.71 -9.35 33.82
CA GLN A 72 10.98 -10.22 32.90
C GLN A 72 9.87 -9.46 32.18
N ARG A 73 9.11 -8.62 32.90
CA ARG A 73 8.04 -7.79 32.31
C ARG A 73 8.60 -6.75 31.35
N ILE A 74 9.72 -6.10 31.68
CA ILE A 74 10.43 -5.17 30.80
C ILE A 74 10.91 -5.88 29.54
N LEU A 75 11.56 -7.04 29.66
CA LEU A 75 12.01 -7.86 28.53
C LEU A 75 10.85 -8.30 27.64
N PHE A 76 9.74 -8.73 28.24
CA PHE A 76 8.53 -9.08 27.50
C PHE A 76 7.95 -7.87 26.74
N LEU A 77 7.90 -6.69 27.38
CA LEU A 77 7.47 -5.45 26.73
C LEU A 77 8.41 -5.02 25.59
N ILE A 78 9.71 -5.23 25.74
CA ILE A 78 10.70 -4.92 24.70
C ILE A 78 10.58 -5.91 23.53
N TRP A 79 10.44 -7.20 23.81
CA TRP A 79 10.37 -8.24 22.79
C TRP A 79 9.08 -8.16 21.98
N ASN A 80 7.96 -7.86 22.65
CA ASN A 80 6.65 -7.77 22.02
C ASN A 80 6.28 -6.35 21.57
N ARG A 81 7.26 -5.43 21.50
CA ARG A 81 7.03 -4.10 20.98
C ARG A 81 6.80 -4.13 19.48
N TYR A 82 5.61 -3.69 19.09
CA TYR A 82 5.29 -3.48 17.69
C TYR A 82 5.89 -2.17 17.20
N SER A 83 6.27 -2.16 15.92
CA SER A 83 6.63 -0.93 15.20
C SER A 83 5.49 0.07 15.35
N GLN A 84 5.83 1.29 15.76
CA GLN A 84 4.87 2.38 15.89
C GLN A 84 4.80 3.19 14.60
N LEU A 85 3.62 3.73 14.30
CA LEU A 85 3.44 4.72 13.25
C LEU A 85 2.96 6.02 13.89
N VAL A 86 3.88 6.99 14.00
CA VAL A 86 3.61 8.31 14.55
C VAL A 86 3.39 9.27 13.39
N ILE A 87 2.25 9.95 13.39
CA ILE A 87 1.87 10.93 12.38
C ILE A 87 1.55 12.22 13.11
N ASP A 88 2.49 13.16 13.01
CA ASP A 88 2.36 14.48 13.59
C ASP A 88 1.15 15.20 12.97
N ASN A 89 0.59 16.14 13.73
CA ASN A 89 -0.44 17.02 13.17
C ASN A 89 0.16 17.84 12.02
N PHE A 90 -0.69 18.22 11.06
CA PHE A 90 -0.27 19.07 9.96
C PHE A 90 0.34 20.37 10.48
N LYS A 91 1.46 20.77 9.89
CA LYS A 91 2.02 22.11 10.03
C LYS A 91 1.58 22.97 8.85
N ASN A 92 1.16 24.20 9.11
CA ASN A 92 0.83 25.15 8.07
C ASN A 92 2.09 25.86 7.57
N ALA A 93 2.50 25.55 6.36
CA ALA A 93 3.55 26.27 5.63
C ALA A 93 2.97 26.92 4.36
N SER A 94 1.65 27.10 4.28
CA SER A 94 0.98 27.70 3.12
C SER A 94 0.99 29.22 3.15
N GLY A 95 1.20 29.82 4.34
CA GLY A 95 1.10 31.27 4.57
C GLY A 95 -0.33 31.77 4.77
N ASN A 96 -1.33 30.89 4.80
CA ASN A 96 -2.73 31.26 5.05
C ASN A 96 -3.16 30.89 6.47
N GLU A 97 -3.39 31.89 7.32
CA GLU A 97 -3.79 31.74 8.74
C GLU A 97 -5.15 31.04 8.92
N GLU A 98 -6.06 31.12 7.94
CA GLU A 98 -7.36 30.45 8.00
C GLU A 98 -7.20 28.93 8.21
N LEU A 99 -6.12 28.36 7.68
CA LEU A 99 -5.86 26.92 7.79
C LEU A 99 -5.54 26.48 9.22
N ASP A 100 -5.00 27.34 10.07
CA ASP A 100 -4.56 26.96 11.42
C ASP A 100 -5.72 26.46 12.28
N SER A 101 -6.90 27.05 12.09
CA SER A 101 -8.14 26.64 12.75
C SER A 101 -8.62 25.24 12.35
N VAL A 102 -8.27 24.76 11.15
CA VAL A 102 -8.73 23.47 10.61
C VAL A 102 -7.68 22.37 10.68
N LEU A 103 -6.42 22.67 10.99
CA LEU A 103 -5.34 21.67 11.08
C LEU A 103 -5.67 20.50 12.00
N PRO A 104 -6.27 20.68 13.20
CA PRO A 104 -6.58 19.54 14.07
C PRO A 104 -7.58 18.58 13.42
N GLY A 105 -8.66 19.11 12.84
CA GLY A 105 -9.67 18.31 12.15
C GLY A 105 -9.12 17.63 10.88
N LEU A 106 -8.31 18.34 10.10
CA LEU A 106 -7.66 17.79 8.91
C LEU A 106 -6.67 16.67 9.27
N SER A 107 -5.93 16.83 10.37
CA SER A 107 -4.98 15.82 10.87
C SER A 107 -5.69 14.55 11.33
N GLN A 108 -6.81 14.69 12.04
CA GLN A 108 -7.64 13.55 12.41
C GLN A 108 -8.19 12.83 11.17
N LEU A 109 -8.79 13.58 10.24
CA LEU A 109 -9.34 13.02 9.00
C LEU A 109 -8.26 12.29 8.17
N ALA A 110 -7.04 12.84 8.10
CA ALA A 110 -5.92 12.23 7.41
C ALA A 110 -5.51 10.90 8.06
N ARG A 111 -5.43 10.83 9.40
CA ARG A 111 -5.12 9.58 10.12
C ARG A 111 -6.18 8.50 9.90
N GLU A 112 -7.46 8.87 9.99
CA GLU A 112 -8.57 7.95 9.74
C GLU A 112 -8.56 7.42 8.30
N ARG A 113 -8.34 8.30 7.33
CA ARG A 113 -8.29 7.92 5.91
C ARG A 113 -7.07 7.05 5.62
N LEU A 114 -5.91 7.42 6.16
CA LEU A 114 -4.70 6.64 6.02
C LEU A 114 -4.87 5.23 6.57
N LEU A 115 -5.53 5.06 7.72
CA LEU A 115 -5.81 3.73 8.27
C LEU A 115 -6.62 2.86 7.30
N ARG A 116 -7.63 3.42 6.62
CA ARG A 116 -8.41 2.71 5.60
C ARG A 116 -7.55 2.32 4.40
N GLU A 117 -6.75 3.26 3.89
CA GLU A 117 -5.85 3.01 2.76
C GLU A 117 -4.80 1.96 3.10
N MET A 118 -4.19 2.06 4.28
CA MET A 118 -3.22 1.10 4.79
C MET A 118 -3.82 -0.30 4.90
N LYS A 119 -5.07 -0.44 5.40
CA LYS A 119 -5.76 -1.75 5.43
C LYS A 119 -5.92 -2.33 4.03
N GLY A 120 -6.32 -1.52 3.06
CA GLY A 120 -6.47 -1.94 1.67
C GLY A 120 -5.15 -2.36 1.02
N VAL A 121 -4.08 -1.58 1.22
CA VAL A 121 -2.73 -1.91 0.72
C VAL A 121 -2.18 -3.16 1.41
N HIS A 122 -2.33 -3.27 2.73
CA HIS A 122 -1.85 -4.39 3.53
C HIS A 122 -2.48 -5.73 3.10
N ASN A 123 -3.78 -5.73 2.81
CA ASN A 123 -4.44 -6.95 2.31
C ASN A 123 -3.85 -7.41 0.97
N ARG A 124 -3.66 -6.49 0.01
CA ARG A 124 -3.03 -6.81 -1.28
C ARG A 124 -1.57 -7.23 -1.11
N LEU A 125 -0.85 -6.61 -0.16
CA LEU A 125 0.51 -6.98 0.17
C LEU A 125 0.58 -8.40 0.70
N ARG A 126 -0.29 -8.77 1.64
CA ARG A 126 -0.36 -10.14 2.19
C ARG A 126 -0.56 -11.17 1.08
N GLU A 127 -1.54 -10.96 0.19
CA GLU A 127 -1.78 -11.85 -0.95
C GLU A 127 -0.58 -11.97 -1.89
N HIS A 128 0.14 -10.86 -2.14
CA HIS A 128 1.33 -10.87 -2.96
C HIS A 128 2.49 -11.62 -2.29
N VAL A 129 2.68 -11.38 -0.99
CA VAL A 129 3.72 -11.99 -0.18
C VAL A 129 3.54 -13.50 -0.10
N ASP A 130 2.31 -13.97 0.11
CA ASP A 130 1.99 -15.40 0.13
C ASP A 130 2.33 -16.10 -1.20
N LYS A 131 2.24 -15.38 -2.32
CA LYS A 131 2.54 -15.90 -3.66
C LYS A 131 4.03 -15.84 -4.02
N VAL A 132 4.73 -14.77 -3.65
CA VAL A 132 6.03 -14.40 -4.26
C VAL A 132 7.17 -14.39 -3.25
N ALA A 133 6.89 -14.13 -1.98
CA ALA A 133 7.95 -13.89 -1.02
C ALA A 133 8.68 -15.18 -0.60
N PRO A 134 9.92 -15.05 -0.09
CA PRO A 134 10.62 -16.15 0.55
C PRO A 134 9.76 -16.79 1.65
N LYS A 135 9.73 -18.13 1.75
CA LYS A 135 9.05 -18.83 2.86
C LYS A 135 9.50 -18.36 4.25
N SER A 136 10.71 -17.81 4.35
CA SER A 136 11.27 -17.24 5.58
C SER A 136 10.69 -15.86 5.93
N TYR A 137 10.10 -15.15 4.97
CA TYR A 137 9.44 -13.88 5.22
C TYR A 137 8.01 -14.14 5.68
N ARG A 138 7.66 -13.58 6.83
CA ARG A 138 6.28 -13.48 7.30
C ARG A 138 6.02 -11.99 7.53
N PRO A 139 5.10 -11.38 6.77
CA PRO A 139 4.73 -9.99 7.02
C PRO A 139 4.13 -9.91 8.42
N ASN A 140 4.31 -8.79 9.10
CA ASN A 140 3.69 -8.63 10.40
C ASN A 140 2.17 -8.63 10.22
N ASP A 141 1.46 -9.51 10.93
CA ASP A 141 0.00 -9.58 10.81
C ASP A 141 -0.71 -8.35 11.36
N ARG A 142 0.01 -7.54 12.15
CA ARG A 142 -0.54 -6.35 12.80
C ARG A 142 -0.15 -5.09 12.04
N LEU A 143 -1.18 -4.41 11.54
CA LEU A 143 -1.05 -3.08 10.97
C LEU A 143 -0.73 -2.07 12.08
N ALA A 144 0.36 -1.30 11.92
CA ALA A 144 0.67 -0.21 12.83
C ALA A 144 -0.41 0.87 12.73
N LEU A 145 -1.11 1.14 13.83
CA LEU A 145 -2.15 2.16 13.87
C LEU A 145 -1.51 3.55 13.91
N PRO A 146 -1.94 4.50 13.05
CA PRO A 146 -1.40 5.86 13.06
C PRO A 146 -1.79 6.59 14.35
N ARG A 147 -0.81 7.16 15.05
CA ARG A 147 -0.99 7.90 16.33
C ARG A 147 -0.36 9.28 16.27
N ALA A 148 -0.89 10.24 17.04
CA ALA A 148 -0.32 11.58 17.12
C ALA A 148 0.99 11.63 17.90
N THR A 149 1.14 10.77 18.91
CA THR A 149 2.29 10.73 19.80
C THR A 149 2.86 9.31 19.86
N PRO A 150 4.19 9.17 20.07
CA PRO A 150 4.81 7.89 20.37
C PRO A 150 4.21 7.27 21.65
N ASP A 151 4.26 5.94 21.74
CA ASP A 151 3.90 5.22 22.95
C ASP A 151 4.89 5.55 24.08
N GLN A 152 4.40 6.26 25.09
CA GLN A 152 5.15 6.65 26.27
C GLN A 152 5.16 5.59 27.38
N ARG A 153 4.55 4.40 27.20
CA ARG A 153 4.51 3.38 28.27
C ARG A 153 5.87 2.98 28.80
N LEU A 154 6.90 2.92 27.96
CA LEU A 154 8.27 2.68 28.45
C LEU A 154 8.80 3.88 29.19
N ALA A 155 8.69 5.08 28.61
CA ALA A 155 9.16 6.31 29.23
C ALA A 155 8.53 6.45 30.62
N ASN A 156 7.20 6.33 30.71
CA ASN A 156 6.46 6.37 31.97
C ASN A 156 6.90 5.27 32.96
N LEU A 157 7.23 4.06 32.49
CA LEU A 157 7.74 2.99 33.35
C LEU A 157 9.15 3.32 33.86
N VAL A 158 10.01 3.86 32.99
CA VAL A 158 11.37 4.29 33.32
C VAL A 158 11.33 5.48 34.29
N ASP A 159 10.45 6.44 34.05
CA ASP A 159 10.21 7.60 34.93
C ASP A 159 9.68 7.14 36.30
N SER A 160 8.74 6.18 36.32
CA SER A 160 8.27 5.57 37.57
C SER A 160 9.40 4.85 38.30
N LEU A 161 10.29 4.15 37.57
CA LEU A 161 11.44 3.48 38.20
C LEU A 161 12.42 4.50 38.79
N ASN A 162 12.72 5.58 38.07
CA ASN A 162 13.57 6.68 38.55
C ASN A 162 13.04 7.26 39.88
N GLU A 163 11.72 7.42 40.01
CA GLU A 163 11.10 7.94 41.25
C GLU A 163 11.31 7.03 42.47
N PHE A 164 11.46 5.72 42.25
CA PHE A 164 11.63 4.73 43.33
C PHE A 164 13.07 4.22 43.50
N THR A 165 14.00 4.61 42.63
CA THR A 165 15.40 4.17 42.72
C THR A 165 16.28 5.22 43.40
N PRO A 166 17.24 4.81 44.26
CA PRO A 166 18.27 5.73 44.76
C PRO A 166 19.08 6.34 43.62
N ASP A 167 19.56 7.59 43.78
CA ASP A 167 20.35 8.36 42.79
C ASP A 167 21.53 7.59 42.16
N GLN A 168 22.02 6.54 42.83
CA GLN A 168 23.09 5.68 42.33
C GLN A 168 22.69 4.80 41.14
N ILE A 169 21.39 4.59 40.91
CA ILE A 169 20.85 3.70 39.87
C ILE A 169 20.32 4.48 38.65
N ASP A 170 20.13 5.79 38.76
CA ASP A 170 19.70 6.69 37.67
C ASP A 170 20.43 6.45 36.34
N PRO A 171 21.77 6.33 36.29
CA PRO A 171 22.48 6.08 35.04
C PRO A 171 22.08 4.76 34.37
N VAL A 172 21.74 3.74 35.16
CA VAL A 172 21.30 2.42 34.66
C VAL A 172 19.90 2.52 34.06
N VAL A 173 19.01 3.29 34.70
CA VAL A 173 17.64 3.50 34.22
C VAL A 173 17.63 4.36 32.95
N GLN A 174 18.47 5.40 32.87
CA GLN A 174 18.68 6.16 31.64
C GLN A 174 19.26 5.30 30.50
N LEU A 175 20.15 4.36 30.82
CA LEU A 175 20.70 3.43 29.83
C LEU A 175 19.61 2.53 29.22
N LEU A 176 18.53 2.22 29.93
CA LEU A 176 17.42 1.44 29.37
C LEU A 176 16.73 2.18 28.20
N ASN A 177 16.59 3.50 28.28
CA ASN A 177 16.05 4.30 27.18
C ASN A 177 16.98 4.28 25.94
N VAL A 178 18.29 4.29 26.17
CA VAL A 178 19.29 4.23 25.09
C VAL A 178 19.39 2.84 24.45
N ILE A 179 19.28 1.77 25.24
CA ILE A 179 19.37 0.39 24.75
C ILE A 179 18.07 -0.03 24.03
N PHE A 180 16.93 0.47 24.49
CA PHE A 180 15.59 0.09 24.00
C PHE A 180 14.79 1.28 23.50
N PRO A 181 15.31 1.98 22.47
CA PRO A 181 14.63 3.15 21.93
C PRO A 181 13.27 2.80 21.31
N THR A 182 12.43 3.81 21.18
CA THR A 182 11.13 3.69 20.50
C THR A 182 11.34 3.41 19.03
N TYR A 183 11.07 2.17 18.62
CA TYR A 183 11.15 1.76 17.22
C TYR A 183 9.85 2.06 16.46
N GLY A 184 9.98 2.67 15.29
CA GLY A 184 8.85 2.93 14.41
C GLY A 184 9.16 3.95 13.33
N THR A 185 8.11 4.32 12.59
CA THR A 185 8.15 5.35 11.56
C THR A 185 7.47 6.61 12.08
N LYS A 186 8.11 7.76 11.89
CA LYS A 186 7.53 9.08 12.13
C LYS A 186 7.24 9.76 10.79
N VAL A 187 6.06 10.36 10.68
CA VAL A 187 5.63 11.12 9.52
C VAL A 187 5.29 12.54 9.97
N THR A 188 6.09 13.51 9.54
CA THR A 188 5.75 14.93 9.66
C THR A 188 4.97 15.34 8.43
N SER A 189 3.80 15.96 8.63
CA SER A 189 2.93 16.38 7.54
C SER A 189 2.89 17.90 7.44
N ILE A 190 3.10 18.46 6.25
CA ILE A 190 3.21 19.91 6.02
C ILE A 190 2.27 20.30 4.88
N LEU A 191 1.39 21.27 5.12
CA LEU A 191 0.58 21.90 4.08
C LEU A 191 1.39 23.03 3.45
N GLN A 192 1.52 23.03 2.12
CA GLN A 192 2.28 24.06 1.42
C GLN A 192 1.58 24.52 0.15
N ASN A 193 1.97 25.71 -0.30
CA ASN A 193 1.49 26.34 -1.52
C ASN A 193 2.69 26.66 -2.43
N ARG A 194 2.48 26.56 -3.75
CA ARG A 194 3.35 27.11 -4.79
C ARG A 194 2.57 28.08 -5.67
N GLY A 195 3.16 29.27 -5.88
CA GLY A 195 2.58 30.35 -6.68
C GLY A 195 1.96 31.44 -5.81
N ASN A 196 1.66 32.58 -6.41
CA ASN A 196 0.94 33.65 -5.72
C ASN A 196 -0.52 33.19 -5.49
N ASN A 197 -1.18 33.69 -4.45
CA ASN A 197 -2.62 33.47 -4.20
C ASN A 197 -3.11 32.01 -4.18
N ASN A 198 -2.29 31.06 -3.72
CA ASN A 198 -2.67 29.65 -3.63
C ASN A 198 -2.99 28.98 -4.98
N GLU A 199 -2.30 29.37 -6.06
CA GLU A 199 -2.43 28.75 -7.39
C GLU A 199 -2.33 27.22 -7.32
N LYS A 200 -1.36 26.68 -6.57
CA LYS A 200 -1.17 25.24 -6.47
C LYS A 200 -0.83 24.80 -5.05
N ILE A 201 -1.71 24.00 -4.46
CA ILE A 201 -1.47 23.45 -3.12
C ILE A 201 -0.78 22.07 -3.18
N GLY A 202 -0.11 21.72 -2.09
CA GLY A 202 0.61 20.46 -1.92
C GLY A 202 0.61 19.99 -0.47
N ILE A 203 0.63 18.67 -0.28
CA ILE A 203 0.86 18.04 1.02
C ILE A 203 2.24 17.37 0.98
N THR A 204 3.14 17.82 1.84
CA THR A 204 4.45 17.21 2.03
C THR A 204 4.44 16.27 3.21
N PHE A 205 5.02 15.08 2.99
CA PHE A 205 5.35 14.15 4.04
C PHE A 205 6.86 14.05 4.17
N GLU A 206 7.34 14.24 5.40
CA GLU A 206 8.68 13.87 5.81
C GLU A 206 8.60 12.54 6.54
N ILE A 207 9.24 11.50 5.99
CA ILE A 207 9.20 10.16 6.58
C ILE A 207 10.58 9.82 7.15
N THR A 208 10.66 9.74 8.47
CA THR A 208 11.85 9.35 9.24
C THR A 208 11.55 8.12 10.10
N ASP A 209 12.57 7.51 10.67
CA ASP A 209 12.38 6.71 11.87
C ASP A 209 12.11 7.62 13.09
N ILE A 210 11.49 7.07 14.13
CA ILE A 210 11.20 7.82 15.36
C ILE A 210 12.49 8.32 16.03
N GLU A 211 13.58 7.57 15.87
CA GLU A 211 14.89 7.90 16.43
C GLU A 211 15.65 8.95 15.59
N GLY A 212 15.22 9.21 14.35
CA GLY A 212 15.91 10.13 13.44
C GLY A 212 17.25 9.63 12.92
N HIS A 213 17.56 8.32 13.04
CA HIS A 213 18.80 7.75 12.53
C HIS A 213 18.79 7.56 11.01
N LEU A 214 17.61 7.41 10.40
CA LEU A 214 17.47 7.30 8.95
C LEU A 214 17.27 8.67 8.32
N ALA A 215 18.01 8.93 7.23
CA ALA A 215 17.85 10.15 6.45
C ALA A 215 16.39 10.39 6.08
N SER A 216 15.90 11.60 6.35
CA SER A 216 14.52 11.94 6.07
C SER A 216 14.26 11.91 4.56
N LYS A 217 13.13 11.30 4.19
CA LYS A 217 12.65 11.36 2.81
C LYS A 217 11.47 12.32 2.77
N LEU A 218 11.67 13.41 2.05
CA LEU A 218 10.63 14.40 1.79
C LEU A 218 9.93 14.07 0.49
N TYR A 219 8.61 14.15 0.50
CA TYR A 219 7.82 13.96 -0.70
C TYR A 219 6.58 14.82 -0.69
N THR A 220 6.30 15.51 -1.79
CA THR A 220 5.10 16.34 -1.96
C THR A 220 4.13 15.70 -2.94
N VAL A 221 2.90 15.51 -2.49
CA VAL A 221 1.75 15.25 -3.37
C VAL A 221 1.10 16.59 -3.71
N TRP A 222 1.27 17.01 -4.96
CA TRP A 222 0.71 18.25 -5.48
C TRP A 222 -0.70 18.06 -6.01
N GLU A 223 -1.53 19.09 -5.92
CA GLU A 223 -2.82 19.15 -6.60
C GLU A 223 -2.64 19.02 -8.12
N SER A 224 -3.53 18.27 -8.75
CA SER A 224 -3.56 18.06 -10.19
C SER A 224 -4.67 18.92 -10.79
N PRO A 225 -4.40 19.71 -11.85
CA PRO A 225 -5.40 20.58 -12.47
C PRO A 225 -6.61 19.80 -13.00
N LEU A 226 -6.40 18.59 -13.52
CA LEU A 226 -7.45 17.71 -14.04
C LEU A 226 -8.47 17.26 -12.98
N ASN A 227 -8.09 17.28 -11.69
CA ASN A 227 -9.04 16.96 -10.62
C ASN A 227 -10.02 18.11 -10.36
N LEU A 228 -9.70 19.33 -10.75
CA LEU A 228 -10.60 20.48 -10.59
C LEU A 228 -11.73 20.43 -11.62
N GLU A 229 -11.43 20.06 -12.86
CA GLU A 229 -12.41 19.97 -13.95
C GLU A 229 -13.45 18.86 -13.74
N ASN A 230 -13.02 17.65 -13.38
CA ASN A 230 -13.93 16.51 -13.20
C ASN A 230 -14.95 16.71 -12.07
N ASN A 231 -14.59 17.44 -11.02
CA ASN A 231 -15.51 17.71 -9.90
C ASN A 231 -16.57 18.76 -10.25
N HIS A 232 -16.29 19.65 -11.21
CA HIS A 232 -17.28 20.61 -11.70
C HIS A 232 -18.35 19.92 -12.56
N GLU A 233 -17.95 18.98 -13.44
CA GLU A 233 -18.92 18.24 -14.27
C GLU A 233 -19.84 17.34 -13.43
N GLN A 234 -19.32 16.67 -12.41
CA GLN A 234 -20.10 15.73 -11.60
C GLN A 234 -21.17 16.39 -10.71
N LYS A 235 -21.08 17.71 -10.48
CA LYS A 235 -22.06 18.45 -9.66
C LYS A 235 -23.25 18.97 -10.50
N LEU A 236 -23.07 19.15 -11.81
CA LEU A 236 -24.10 19.68 -12.71
C LEU A 236 -25.17 18.64 -13.06
N GLU A 237 -24.87 17.34 -13.00
CA GLU A 237 -25.84 16.28 -13.33
C GLU A 237 -26.79 15.89 -12.18
N GLY A 238 -26.69 16.54 -11.01
CA GLY A 238 -27.44 16.18 -9.80
C GLY A 238 -28.54 17.13 -9.35
N GLU A 239 -28.66 18.33 -9.92
CA GLU A 239 -29.54 19.42 -9.44
C GLU A 239 -30.38 20.04 -10.58
N GLU A 240 -31.06 19.23 -11.41
CA GLU A 240 -32.04 19.71 -12.41
C GLU A 240 -33.41 20.06 -11.78
N GLY A 241 -33.44 20.77 -10.67
CA GLY A 241 -34.70 21.06 -9.98
C GLY A 241 -34.66 22.27 -9.07
N GLU A 242 -34.62 23.47 -9.67
CA GLU A 242 -35.34 24.70 -9.26
C GLU A 242 -34.71 25.90 -9.99
N GLU A 243 -35.50 26.51 -10.87
CA GLU A 243 -35.14 27.70 -11.66
C GLU A 243 -35.00 28.92 -10.74
N GLY A 244 -33.81 29.12 -10.17
CA GLY A 244 -33.40 30.36 -9.52
C GLY A 244 -32.26 30.99 -10.30
N GLU A 245 -32.51 32.12 -10.95
CA GLU A 245 -31.50 32.95 -11.65
C GLU A 245 -30.53 33.62 -10.66
N GLU A 246 -29.73 32.85 -9.92
CA GLU A 246 -28.56 33.38 -9.21
C GLU A 246 -27.31 33.15 -10.06
N GLU A 247 -26.66 34.25 -10.43
CA GLU A 247 -25.37 34.29 -11.13
C GLU A 247 -24.38 33.29 -10.51
N THR A 248 -24.17 32.18 -11.20
CA THR A 248 -23.18 31.16 -10.85
C THR A 248 -21.79 31.74 -11.08
N ASN A 249 -21.31 32.57 -10.15
CA ASN A 249 -19.91 32.90 -10.03
C ASN A 249 -19.16 31.57 -9.88
N ASN A 250 -18.27 31.29 -10.84
CA ASN A 250 -17.32 30.17 -10.85
C ASN A 250 -16.35 30.26 -9.66
N ALA A 251 -16.88 30.12 -8.44
CA ALA A 251 -16.12 30.19 -7.22
C ALA A 251 -15.32 28.89 -7.11
N PHE A 252 -14.01 29.01 -7.32
CA PHE A 252 -13.06 27.94 -7.00
C PHE A 252 -13.36 27.40 -5.60
N PRO A 253 -13.24 26.07 -5.39
CA PRO A 253 -13.42 25.49 -4.06
C PRO A 253 -12.53 26.23 -3.05
N SER A 254 -13.05 26.46 -1.84
CA SER A 254 -12.28 27.09 -0.77
C SER A 254 -10.97 26.33 -0.51
N LEU A 255 -9.95 27.03 -0.01
CA LEU A 255 -8.63 26.43 0.23
C LEU A 255 -8.71 25.19 1.13
N LYS A 256 -9.58 25.23 2.15
CA LYS A 256 -9.91 24.10 3.03
C LYS A 256 -10.41 22.89 2.25
N GLU A 257 -11.36 23.07 1.32
CA GLU A 257 -11.90 21.96 0.55
C GLU A 257 -10.88 21.39 -0.44
N ARG A 258 -10.04 22.25 -1.05
CA ARG A 258 -8.95 21.79 -1.91
C ARG A 258 -7.98 20.86 -1.18
N TYR A 259 -7.56 21.22 0.04
CA TYR A 259 -6.73 20.31 0.87
C TYR A 259 -7.47 19.02 1.25
N ARG A 260 -8.77 19.10 1.54
CA ARG A 260 -9.61 17.93 1.85
C ARG A 260 -9.68 16.96 0.65
N LEU A 261 -9.80 17.48 -0.57
CA LEU A 261 -9.74 16.68 -1.80
C LEU A 261 -8.34 16.08 -2.00
N LEU A 262 -7.28 16.86 -1.77
CA LEU A 262 -5.88 16.43 -1.89
C LEU A 262 -5.48 15.36 -0.86
N LEU A 263 -6.17 15.26 0.28
CA LEU A 263 -5.94 14.17 1.24
C LEU A 263 -6.12 12.78 0.64
N LYS A 264 -7.02 12.61 -0.34
CA LYS A 264 -7.27 11.31 -0.97
C LYS A 264 -5.98 10.75 -1.63
N PRO A 265 -5.41 11.39 -2.66
CA PRO A 265 -4.16 10.93 -3.25
C PRO A 265 -2.98 10.95 -2.26
N ALA A 266 -2.92 11.93 -1.35
CA ALA A 266 -1.82 12.05 -0.40
C ALA A 266 -1.74 10.87 0.58
N THR A 267 -2.87 10.50 1.20
CA THR A 267 -2.93 9.36 2.13
C THR A 267 -2.78 8.02 1.41
N ARG A 268 -3.29 7.89 0.18
CA ARG A 268 -3.06 6.71 -0.67
C ARG A 268 -1.57 6.50 -0.94
N TRP A 269 -0.88 7.56 -1.35
CA TRP A 269 0.56 7.52 -1.59
C TRP A 269 1.33 7.13 -0.32
N LEU A 270 1.01 7.78 0.80
CA LEU A 270 1.67 7.51 2.08
C LEU A 270 1.48 6.05 2.53
N ALA A 271 0.27 5.49 2.41
CA ALA A 271 0.00 4.09 2.74
C ALA A 271 0.88 3.13 1.92
N ILE A 272 1.05 3.40 0.62
CA ILE A 272 1.88 2.59 -0.26
C ILE A 272 3.36 2.70 0.12
N GLU A 273 3.88 3.91 0.36
CA GLU A 273 5.28 4.14 0.72
C GLU A 273 5.64 3.51 2.08
N LEU A 274 4.74 3.60 3.08
CA LEU A 274 4.94 2.94 4.38
C LEU A 274 5.01 1.41 4.22
N SER A 275 4.09 0.83 3.45
CA SER A 275 4.05 -0.61 3.18
C SER A 275 5.31 -1.08 2.44
N ARG A 276 5.82 -0.26 1.50
CA ARG A 276 7.07 -0.53 0.79
C ARG A 276 8.25 -0.58 1.73
N ARG A 277 8.38 0.42 2.61
CA ARG A 277 9.50 0.47 3.57
C ARG A 277 9.51 -0.75 4.47
N GLU A 278 8.34 -1.17 4.95
CA GLU A 278 8.22 -2.40 5.73
C GLU A 278 8.68 -3.62 4.93
N MET A 279 8.21 -3.78 3.69
CA MET A 279 8.56 -4.92 2.84
C MET A 279 10.06 -4.96 2.49
N VAL A 280 10.68 -3.80 2.25
CA VAL A 280 12.12 -3.68 1.98
C VAL A 280 12.95 -3.94 3.25
N ALA A 281 12.52 -3.41 4.40
CA ALA A 281 13.22 -3.61 5.68
C ALA A 281 13.17 -5.08 6.14
N ALA A 282 12.12 -5.81 5.76
CA ALA A 282 11.95 -7.20 6.15
C ALA A 282 12.67 -8.21 5.24
N VAL A 283 13.37 -7.75 4.19
CA VAL A 283 14.25 -8.61 3.39
C VAL A 283 15.31 -9.23 4.32
N PRO A 284 15.40 -10.56 4.45
CA PRO A 284 16.36 -11.16 5.37
C PRO A 284 17.79 -10.77 5.02
N GLN A 285 18.62 -10.45 6.02
CA GLN A 285 19.99 -10.00 5.80
C GLN A 285 20.85 -11.01 5.03
N PHE A 286 20.51 -12.31 5.07
CA PHE A 286 21.19 -13.37 4.34
C PHE A 286 20.76 -13.52 2.87
N TYR A 287 19.79 -12.72 2.40
CA TYR A 287 19.52 -12.61 0.96
C TYR A 287 20.63 -11.78 0.31
N PHE A 288 21.50 -12.43 -0.46
CA PHE A 288 22.63 -11.80 -1.13
C PHE A 288 22.54 -11.91 -2.66
N GLY A 289 23.28 -11.02 -3.34
CA GLY A 289 23.50 -11.04 -4.80
C GLY A 289 22.20 -11.07 -5.62
N LYS A 290 22.16 -11.96 -6.62
CA LYS A 290 21.06 -12.07 -7.59
C LYS A 290 19.70 -12.36 -6.95
N LYS A 291 19.66 -13.12 -5.84
CA LYS A 291 18.39 -13.41 -5.13
C LYS A 291 17.80 -12.16 -4.51
N ARG A 292 18.63 -11.32 -3.89
CA ARG A 292 18.21 -10.02 -3.34
C ARG A 292 17.74 -9.08 -4.44
N MET A 293 18.50 -8.96 -5.53
CA MET A 293 18.13 -8.12 -6.67
C MET A 293 16.80 -8.55 -7.29
N ARG A 294 16.58 -9.86 -7.50
CA ARG A 294 15.31 -10.38 -8.03
C ARG A 294 14.14 -10.08 -7.10
N TYR A 295 14.32 -10.26 -5.80
CA TYR A 295 13.26 -9.95 -4.83
C TYR A 295 12.97 -8.44 -4.77
N GLN A 296 13.99 -7.60 -4.79
CA GLN A 296 13.82 -6.14 -4.89
C GLN A 296 13.10 -5.73 -6.19
N ALA A 297 13.43 -6.37 -7.31
CA ALA A 297 12.72 -6.16 -8.57
C ALA A 297 11.23 -6.51 -8.43
N GLN A 298 10.91 -7.63 -7.77
CA GLN A 298 9.52 -8.05 -7.52
C GLN A 298 8.77 -7.05 -6.63
N ILE A 299 9.42 -6.51 -5.60
CA ILE A 299 8.88 -5.44 -4.75
C ILE A 299 8.56 -4.21 -5.60
N HIS A 300 9.51 -3.73 -6.40
CA HIS A 300 9.29 -2.58 -7.26
C HIS A 300 8.16 -2.81 -8.26
N ASN A 301 8.14 -3.95 -8.95
CA ASN A 301 7.05 -4.28 -9.87
C ASN A 301 5.68 -4.33 -9.16
N PHE A 302 5.60 -4.92 -7.97
CA PHE A 302 4.36 -4.95 -7.19
C PHE A 302 3.86 -3.54 -6.85
N PHE A 303 4.75 -2.67 -6.35
CA PHE A 303 4.37 -1.30 -6.02
C PHE A 303 4.07 -0.45 -7.26
N GLY A 304 4.74 -0.70 -8.38
CA GLY A 304 4.40 -0.10 -9.67
C GLY A 304 2.96 -0.44 -10.08
N VAL A 305 2.53 -1.70 -9.94
CA VAL A 305 1.14 -2.12 -10.20
C VAL A 305 0.17 -1.43 -9.23
N LEU A 306 0.50 -1.31 -7.94
CA LEU A 306 -0.35 -0.62 -6.97
C LEU A 306 -0.53 0.87 -7.29
N TYR A 307 0.54 1.54 -7.73
CA TYR A 307 0.46 2.92 -8.17
C TYR A 307 -0.33 3.05 -9.48
N TYR A 308 -0.10 2.18 -10.46
CA TYR A 308 -0.87 2.16 -11.71
C TYR A 308 -2.37 2.00 -11.42
N ALA A 309 -2.75 1.04 -10.59
CA ALA A 309 -4.15 0.84 -10.18
C ALA A 309 -4.75 2.02 -9.40
N SER A 310 -3.91 2.87 -8.79
CA SER A 310 -4.38 4.07 -8.08
C SER A 310 -4.57 5.27 -9.01
N ALA A 311 -3.89 5.30 -10.17
CA ALA A 311 -3.87 6.45 -11.06
C ALA A 311 -5.26 6.90 -11.58
N PRO A 312 -6.17 6.00 -12.01
CA PRO A 312 -7.49 6.42 -12.49
C PRO A 312 -8.33 7.18 -11.45
N THR A 313 -8.13 6.89 -10.17
CA THR A 313 -8.97 7.42 -9.06
C THR A 313 -8.29 8.49 -8.21
N HIS A 314 -6.98 8.67 -8.40
CA HIS A 314 -6.13 9.57 -7.59
C HIS A 314 -5.28 10.52 -8.44
N GLY A 315 -5.31 10.39 -9.78
CA GLY A 315 -4.72 11.33 -10.72
C GLY A 315 -3.38 10.88 -11.32
N PHE A 316 -2.93 11.64 -12.33
CA PHE A 316 -1.78 11.31 -13.19
C PHE A 316 -0.44 11.18 -12.46
N PHE A 317 -0.33 11.80 -11.30
CA PHE A 317 0.84 11.69 -10.42
C PHE A 317 1.26 10.23 -10.17
N PHE A 318 0.29 9.33 -10.00
CA PHE A 318 0.54 7.92 -9.74
C PHE A 318 1.12 7.16 -10.94
N TYR A 319 0.88 7.61 -12.19
CA TYR A 319 1.55 7.01 -13.35
C TYR A 319 3.07 7.24 -13.31
N LYS A 320 3.51 8.43 -12.90
CA LYS A 320 4.95 8.73 -12.80
C LYS A 320 5.64 7.79 -11.82
N LEU A 321 5.05 7.63 -10.64
CA LEU A 321 5.57 6.70 -9.62
C LEU A 321 5.59 5.25 -10.11
N ALA A 322 4.55 4.82 -10.80
CA ALA A 322 4.49 3.47 -11.35
C ALA A 322 5.57 3.23 -12.42
N ILE A 323 5.81 4.21 -13.29
CA ILE A 323 6.90 4.18 -14.28
C ILE A 323 8.26 4.06 -13.59
N GLU A 324 8.52 4.89 -12.57
CA GLU A 324 9.78 4.86 -11.81
C GLU A 324 10.03 3.48 -11.19
N ASP A 325 9.00 2.87 -10.61
CA ASP A 325 9.11 1.53 -10.03
C ASP A 325 9.33 0.44 -11.07
N PHE A 326 8.63 0.48 -12.21
CA PHE A 326 8.88 -0.51 -13.27
C PHE A 326 10.28 -0.38 -13.86
N GLN A 327 10.77 0.85 -14.07
CA GLN A 327 12.15 1.09 -14.50
C GLN A 327 13.18 0.59 -13.48
N ALA A 328 12.92 0.78 -12.19
CA ALA A 328 13.77 0.20 -11.14
C ALA A 328 13.76 -1.34 -11.17
N ALA A 329 12.59 -1.96 -11.38
CA ALA A 329 12.47 -3.42 -11.52
C ALA A 329 13.23 -3.95 -12.75
N ILE A 330 13.14 -3.27 -13.90
CA ILE A 330 13.89 -3.60 -15.13
C ILE A 330 15.40 -3.49 -14.89
N THR A 331 15.84 -2.42 -14.21
CA THR A 331 17.26 -2.20 -13.90
C THR A 331 17.83 -3.32 -13.03
N LEU A 332 17.06 -3.80 -12.06
CA LEU A 332 17.44 -4.88 -11.15
C LEU A 332 17.36 -6.27 -11.81
N CYS A 333 16.43 -6.48 -12.74
CA CYS A 333 16.21 -7.76 -13.41
C CYS A 333 15.82 -7.57 -14.89
N PRO A 334 16.79 -7.29 -15.78
CA PRO A 334 16.50 -6.87 -17.15
C PRO A 334 15.90 -8.00 -18.01
N ASN A 335 16.07 -9.27 -17.64
CA ASN A 335 15.51 -10.39 -18.38
C ASN A 335 14.08 -10.77 -17.94
N TRP A 336 13.47 -10.02 -17.03
CA TRP A 336 12.12 -10.29 -16.57
C TRP A 336 11.09 -9.52 -17.40
N TYR A 337 10.20 -10.24 -18.08
CA TYR A 337 9.25 -9.62 -19.03
C TYR A 337 8.18 -8.74 -18.37
N GLN A 338 7.75 -9.06 -17.15
CA GLN A 338 6.53 -8.49 -16.58
C GLN A 338 6.62 -6.98 -16.29
N PRO A 339 7.75 -6.44 -15.79
CA PRO A 339 7.93 -4.98 -15.70
C PRO A 339 7.85 -4.26 -17.05
N HIS A 340 8.30 -4.88 -18.15
CA HIS A 340 8.17 -4.30 -19.48
C HIS A 340 6.71 -4.27 -19.95
N GLU A 341 5.98 -5.37 -19.76
CA GLU A 341 4.54 -5.43 -20.04
C GLU A 341 3.78 -4.36 -19.26
N ASN A 342 3.98 -4.29 -17.94
CA ASN A 342 3.28 -3.31 -17.10
C ASN A 342 3.64 -1.86 -17.46
N LEU A 343 4.89 -1.61 -17.87
CA LEU A 343 5.31 -0.29 -18.34
C LEU A 343 4.63 0.07 -19.67
N ALA A 344 4.47 -0.91 -20.56
CA ALA A 344 3.73 -0.75 -21.80
C ALA A 344 2.24 -0.44 -21.56
N ASP A 345 1.60 -1.16 -20.63
CA ASP A 345 0.21 -0.91 -20.23
C ASP A 345 0.01 0.53 -19.73
N ILE A 346 0.94 1.05 -18.92
CA ILE A 346 0.91 2.44 -18.46
C ILE A 346 1.01 3.40 -19.63
N TYR A 347 2.01 3.22 -20.50
CA TYR A 347 2.19 4.14 -21.62
C TYR A 347 0.98 4.12 -22.56
N SER A 348 0.43 2.94 -22.82
CA SER A 348 -0.77 2.78 -23.63
C SER A 348 -1.97 3.47 -23.00
N THR A 349 -2.21 3.27 -21.70
CA THR A 349 -3.31 3.89 -20.95
C THR A 349 -3.18 5.41 -20.88
N LYS A 350 -1.98 5.90 -20.54
CA LYS A 350 -1.70 7.34 -20.46
C LYS A 350 -1.85 7.99 -21.84
N GLY A 351 -1.39 7.31 -22.90
CA GLY A 351 -1.57 7.76 -24.28
C GLY A 351 -3.06 7.90 -24.64
N ARG A 352 -3.90 6.94 -24.27
CA ARG A 352 -5.36 7.01 -24.48
C ARG A 352 -5.99 8.18 -23.74
N GLN A 353 -5.67 8.34 -22.46
CA GLN A 353 -6.23 9.43 -21.64
C GLN A 353 -5.87 10.81 -22.19
N ILE A 354 -4.62 11.00 -22.64
CA ILE A 354 -4.19 12.26 -23.26
C ILE A 354 -4.93 12.49 -24.59
N SER A 355 -5.10 11.46 -25.43
CA SER A 355 -5.83 11.57 -26.69
C SER A 355 -7.32 11.87 -26.52
N ASN A 356 -7.91 11.52 -25.37
CA ASN A 356 -9.33 11.74 -25.07
C ASN A 356 -9.65 13.11 -24.47
N VAL A 357 -8.64 13.93 -24.12
CA VAL A 357 -8.89 15.29 -23.64
C VAL A 357 -9.53 16.11 -24.76
N LYS A 358 -10.76 16.62 -24.52
CA LYS A 358 -11.64 17.24 -25.53
C LYS A 358 -11.05 18.49 -26.19
N ASP A 359 -10.06 19.14 -25.58
CA ASP A 359 -9.31 20.26 -26.17
C ASP A 359 -8.29 19.80 -27.23
N ARG A 360 -8.83 19.26 -28.32
CA ARG A 360 -8.11 18.88 -29.55
C ARG A 360 -7.39 20.04 -30.26
N LYS A 361 -7.50 21.27 -29.74
CA LYS A 361 -6.93 22.47 -30.36
C LYS A 361 -5.43 22.66 -30.10
N ILE A 362 -4.83 21.87 -29.21
CA ILE A 362 -3.39 21.94 -28.94
C ILE A 362 -2.75 20.69 -29.55
N GLU A 363 -2.27 20.82 -30.78
CA GLU A 363 -1.58 19.79 -31.58
C GLU A 363 -0.46 19.05 -30.78
N GLY A 364 0.14 19.73 -29.80
CA GLY A 364 1.12 19.15 -28.87
C GLY A 364 0.62 17.91 -28.12
N TYR A 365 -0.61 17.91 -27.58
CA TYR A 365 -1.10 16.79 -26.76
C TYR A 365 -1.37 15.52 -27.60
N LEU A 366 -1.84 15.69 -28.83
CA LEU A 366 -2.08 14.57 -29.75
C LEU A 366 -0.77 13.92 -30.20
N SER A 367 0.30 14.71 -30.31
CA SER A 367 1.66 14.20 -30.55
C SER A 367 2.19 13.41 -29.35
N ASP A 368 1.91 13.88 -28.13
CA ASP A 368 2.31 13.21 -26.89
C ASP A 368 1.60 11.87 -26.70
N GLY A 369 0.30 11.79 -26.98
CA GLY A 369 -0.48 10.55 -26.93
C GLY A 369 0.11 9.47 -27.85
N ARG A 370 0.37 9.81 -29.12
CA ARG A 370 0.97 8.89 -30.09
C ARG A 370 2.40 8.49 -29.73
N ASN A 371 3.20 9.41 -29.20
CA ASN A 371 4.55 9.10 -28.72
C ASN A 371 4.54 8.12 -27.54
N LEU A 372 3.55 8.22 -26.64
CA LEU A 372 3.36 7.23 -25.57
C LEU A 372 2.95 5.87 -26.13
N GLN A 373 2.09 5.80 -27.14
CA GLN A 373 1.76 4.52 -27.80
C GLN A 373 2.99 3.87 -28.44
N ARG A 374 3.86 4.65 -29.10
CA ARG A 374 5.14 4.15 -29.62
C ARG A 374 6.04 3.58 -28.52
N LYS A 375 6.13 4.26 -27.38
CA LYS A 375 6.85 3.74 -26.20
C LYS A 375 6.23 2.43 -25.69
N ALA A 376 4.90 2.33 -25.66
CA ALA A 376 4.21 1.11 -25.28
C ALA A 376 4.59 -0.06 -26.21
N ILE A 377 4.59 0.15 -27.53
CA ILE A 377 4.97 -0.85 -28.52
C ILE A 377 6.39 -1.38 -28.26
N LEU A 378 7.37 -0.49 -28.05
CA LEU A 378 8.76 -0.87 -27.76
C LEU A 378 8.90 -1.71 -26.48
N GLU A 379 8.11 -1.38 -25.45
CA GLU A 379 8.11 -2.13 -24.19
C GLU A 379 7.41 -3.48 -24.33
N TYR A 380 6.30 -3.57 -25.08
CA TYR A 380 5.68 -4.86 -25.40
C TYR A 380 6.60 -5.77 -26.21
N GLU A 381 7.32 -5.24 -27.19
CA GLU A 381 8.33 -6.01 -27.94
C GLU A 381 9.46 -6.50 -27.02
N SER A 382 9.87 -5.64 -26.09
CA SER A 382 10.83 -5.99 -25.05
C SER A 382 10.31 -7.10 -24.14
N ALA A 383 9.02 -7.10 -23.80
CA ALA A 383 8.37 -8.15 -23.03
C ALA A 383 8.27 -9.46 -23.83
N LEU A 384 7.85 -9.41 -25.09
CA LEU A 384 7.73 -10.60 -25.97
C LEU A 384 9.05 -11.34 -26.15
N LYS A 385 10.18 -10.61 -26.28
CA LYS A 385 11.51 -11.22 -26.37
C LYS A 385 11.92 -11.99 -25.11
N LYS A 386 11.32 -11.68 -23.96
CA LYS A 386 11.69 -12.21 -22.63
C LYS A 386 10.65 -13.18 -22.07
N CYS A 387 9.43 -13.15 -22.58
CA CYS A 387 8.34 -13.99 -22.11
C CYS A 387 8.41 -15.38 -22.75
N THR A 388 8.23 -16.42 -21.95
CA THR A 388 8.18 -17.82 -22.41
C THR A 388 6.79 -18.44 -22.24
N ASP A 389 5.94 -17.84 -21.41
CA ASP A 389 4.59 -18.32 -21.15
C ASP A 389 3.65 -17.99 -22.31
N LYS A 390 2.98 -19.01 -22.86
CA LYS A 390 2.13 -18.87 -24.06
C LYS A 390 0.93 -17.97 -23.81
N GLU A 391 0.32 -18.05 -22.63
CA GLU A 391 -0.84 -17.24 -22.26
C GLU A 391 -0.46 -15.76 -22.17
N SER A 392 0.62 -15.46 -21.46
CA SER A 392 1.16 -14.10 -21.35
C SER A 392 1.60 -13.55 -22.70
N ILE A 393 2.21 -14.37 -23.57
CA ILE A 393 2.56 -13.95 -24.95
C ILE A 393 1.32 -13.47 -25.72
N ARG A 394 0.19 -14.20 -25.65
CA ARG A 394 -1.06 -13.78 -26.33
C ARG A 394 -1.54 -12.45 -25.79
N ARG A 395 -1.60 -12.29 -24.46
CA ARG A 395 -2.01 -11.03 -23.81
C ARG A 395 -1.14 -9.85 -24.23
N ILE A 396 0.19 -10.03 -24.21
CA ILE A 396 1.15 -9.00 -24.62
C ILE A 396 0.96 -8.61 -26.09
N ARG A 397 0.69 -9.57 -26.99
CA ARG A 397 0.43 -9.31 -28.41
C ARG A 397 -0.82 -8.47 -28.62
N VAL A 398 -1.91 -8.74 -27.90
CA VAL A 398 -3.13 -7.92 -27.96
C VAL A 398 -2.87 -6.51 -27.44
N GLY A 399 -2.15 -6.36 -26.31
CA GLY A 399 -1.76 -5.06 -25.79
C GLY A 399 -0.91 -4.25 -26.80
N LYS A 400 0.03 -4.92 -27.48
CA LYS A 400 0.81 -4.35 -28.59
C LYS A 400 -0.11 -3.90 -29.72
N ALA A 401 -0.99 -4.77 -30.22
CA ALA A 401 -1.90 -4.48 -31.32
C ALA A 401 -2.84 -3.30 -31.00
N ILE A 402 -3.34 -3.18 -29.76
CA ILE A 402 -4.11 -2.02 -29.31
C ILE A 402 -3.27 -0.74 -29.43
N SER A 403 -2.02 -0.78 -28.99
CA SER A 403 -1.14 0.40 -29.03
C SER A 403 -0.79 0.80 -30.47
N GLN A 404 -0.53 -0.18 -31.35
CA GLN A 404 -0.29 0.02 -32.78
C GLN A 404 -1.50 0.69 -33.47
N LEU A 405 -2.70 0.20 -33.19
CA LEU A 405 -3.95 0.79 -33.67
C LEU A 405 -4.12 2.24 -33.21
N LEU A 406 -3.77 2.54 -31.96
CA LEU A 406 -3.86 3.89 -31.38
C LEU A 406 -2.77 4.86 -31.87
N VAL A 407 -1.68 4.38 -32.48
CA VAL A 407 -0.72 5.25 -33.18
C VAL A 407 -1.37 5.88 -34.42
N GLY A 408 -2.25 5.14 -35.11
CA GLY A 408 -3.01 5.60 -36.27
C GLY A 408 -2.21 5.69 -37.58
N ASP A 409 -0.98 5.17 -37.63
CA ASP A 409 -0.19 5.02 -38.86
C ASP A 409 -0.63 3.76 -39.62
N LEU A 410 -0.74 3.84 -40.94
CA LEU A 410 -1.22 2.74 -41.80
C LEU A 410 -0.38 1.47 -41.64
N VAL A 411 0.94 1.60 -41.49
CA VAL A 411 1.84 0.45 -41.29
C VAL A 411 1.52 -0.22 -39.95
N GLN A 412 1.42 0.55 -38.87
CA GLN A 412 1.11 0.04 -37.55
C GLN A 412 -0.30 -0.56 -37.46
N ILE A 413 -1.28 0.04 -38.14
CA ILE A 413 -2.64 -0.51 -38.23
C ILE A 413 -2.63 -1.87 -38.92
N GLN A 414 -1.87 -2.02 -40.02
CA GLN A 414 -1.78 -3.30 -40.70
C GLN A 414 -1.08 -4.35 -39.84
N GLU A 415 0.04 -4.01 -39.20
CA GLU A 415 0.74 -4.90 -38.27
C GLU A 415 -0.18 -5.36 -37.12
N ALA A 416 -1.01 -4.46 -36.59
CA ALA A 416 -1.98 -4.79 -35.55
C ALA A 416 -3.01 -5.83 -36.03
N LYS A 417 -3.53 -5.66 -37.27
CA LYS A 417 -4.49 -6.59 -37.87
C LYS A 417 -3.86 -7.96 -38.11
N ASP A 418 -2.65 -7.99 -38.66
CA ASP A 418 -1.92 -9.24 -38.93
C ASP A 418 -1.64 -10.02 -37.64
N GLU A 419 -1.30 -9.30 -36.56
CA GLU A 419 -1.05 -9.90 -35.23
C GLU A 419 -2.33 -10.53 -34.66
N ILE A 420 -3.48 -9.85 -34.74
CA ILE A 420 -4.77 -10.39 -34.26
C ILE A 420 -5.24 -11.56 -35.13
N GLU A 421 -5.14 -11.46 -36.46
CA GLU A 421 -5.50 -12.55 -37.36
C GLU A 421 -4.64 -13.80 -37.10
N TYR A 422 -3.34 -13.62 -36.85
CA TYR A 422 -2.46 -14.71 -36.46
C TYR A 422 -2.88 -15.36 -35.13
N LEU A 423 -3.28 -14.56 -34.14
CA LEU A 423 -3.77 -15.08 -32.86
C LEU A 423 -5.03 -15.91 -33.07
N GLU A 424 -6.03 -15.40 -33.77
CA GLU A 424 -7.32 -16.07 -34.00
C GLU A 424 -7.20 -17.37 -34.81
N LYS A 425 -6.24 -17.46 -35.74
CA LYS A 425 -5.95 -18.73 -36.43
C LYS A 425 -5.48 -19.85 -35.50
N ASN A 426 -4.92 -19.49 -34.34
CA ASN A 426 -4.28 -20.43 -33.41
C ASN A 426 -4.97 -20.46 -32.04
N TRP A 427 -6.15 -19.83 -31.91
CA TRP A 427 -6.85 -19.65 -30.65
C TRP A 427 -8.35 -19.62 -30.86
N ASP A 428 -9.08 -20.22 -29.91
CA ASP A 428 -10.54 -20.25 -29.91
C ASP A 428 -11.08 -19.55 -28.66
N ALA A 429 -11.83 -18.48 -28.87
CA ALA A 429 -12.45 -17.68 -27.81
C ALA A 429 -13.42 -18.49 -26.93
N THR A 430 -14.03 -19.53 -27.47
CA THR A 430 -15.00 -20.37 -26.76
C THR A 430 -14.35 -21.37 -25.81
N LEU A 431 -13.06 -21.67 -26.01
CA LEU A 431 -12.27 -22.55 -25.16
C LEU A 431 -11.47 -21.79 -24.09
N GLU A 432 -11.28 -20.49 -24.28
CA GLU A 432 -10.50 -19.63 -23.40
C GLU A 432 -11.23 -19.35 -22.08
N MET A 433 -10.49 -19.51 -20.99
CA MET A 433 -11.00 -19.32 -19.63
C MET A 433 -10.52 -17.99 -19.03
N ASN A 434 -9.45 -17.41 -19.59
CA ASN A 434 -8.98 -16.12 -19.12
C ASN A 434 -9.89 -14.98 -19.64
N GLY A 435 -10.89 -14.62 -18.82
CA GLY A 435 -11.81 -13.53 -19.11
C GLY A 435 -11.13 -12.18 -19.34
N ARG A 436 -9.97 -11.91 -18.72
CA ARG A 436 -9.22 -10.66 -18.94
C ARG A 436 -8.58 -10.61 -20.32
N PHE A 437 -8.07 -11.74 -20.82
CA PHE A 437 -7.54 -11.81 -22.18
C PHE A 437 -8.65 -11.61 -23.23
N ILE A 438 -9.80 -12.27 -23.04
CA ILE A 438 -10.96 -12.11 -23.92
C ILE A 438 -11.45 -10.65 -23.88
N TYR A 439 -11.43 -10.00 -22.72
CA TYR A 439 -11.74 -8.58 -22.60
C TYR A 439 -10.80 -7.70 -23.42
N SER A 440 -9.49 -7.94 -23.37
CA SER A 440 -8.53 -7.21 -24.20
C SER A 440 -8.83 -7.38 -25.70
N MET A 441 -9.27 -8.56 -26.13
CA MET A 441 -9.72 -8.77 -27.51
C MET A 441 -10.98 -7.94 -27.83
N ALA A 442 -11.96 -7.93 -26.92
CA ALA A 442 -13.15 -7.09 -27.06
C ALA A 442 -12.80 -5.60 -27.18
N THR A 443 -11.88 -5.12 -26.35
CA THR A 443 -11.36 -3.74 -26.40
C THR A 443 -10.68 -3.44 -27.74
N TRP A 444 -9.85 -4.35 -28.26
CA TRP A 444 -9.20 -4.15 -29.56
C TRP A 444 -10.22 -4.00 -30.70
N TYR A 445 -11.21 -4.88 -30.76
CA TYR A 445 -12.28 -4.80 -31.76
C TYR A 445 -13.15 -3.55 -31.58
N ALA A 446 -13.45 -3.15 -30.35
CA ALA A 446 -14.21 -1.93 -30.05
C ALA A 446 -13.47 -0.67 -30.52
N ILE A 447 -12.16 -0.59 -30.29
CA ILE A 447 -11.32 0.53 -30.77
C ILE A 447 -11.26 0.51 -32.31
N THR A 448 -11.13 -0.67 -32.92
CA THR A 448 -11.08 -0.84 -34.38
C THR A 448 -12.35 -0.32 -35.04
N PHE A 449 -13.52 -0.68 -34.49
CA PHE A 449 -14.81 -0.14 -34.90
C PHE A 449 -14.87 1.39 -34.69
N THR A 450 -14.43 1.85 -33.52
CA THR A 450 -14.46 3.26 -33.14
C THR A 450 -13.68 4.17 -34.06
N GLN A 451 -12.56 3.68 -34.60
CA GLN A 451 -11.69 4.37 -35.55
C GLN A 451 -12.13 4.24 -37.01
N GLY A 452 -13.21 3.49 -37.30
CA GLY A 452 -13.75 3.34 -38.65
C GLY A 452 -12.99 2.34 -39.53
N TYR A 453 -12.19 1.45 -38.93
CA TYR A 453 -11.43 0.43 -39.66
C TYR A 453 -12.20 -0.89 -39.86
N GLY A 454 -13.49 -0.91 -39.53
CA GLY A 454 -14.38 -2.06 -39.64
C GLY A 454 -15.85 -1.64 -39.76
N GLY A 455 -16.70 -2.59 -40.19
CA GLY A 455 -18.16 -2.42 -40.24
C GLY A 455 -18.87 -3.05 -39.05
N ASP A 456 -20.18 -3.26 -39.18
CA ASP A 456 -21.04 -3.82 -38.11
C ASP A 456 -20.62 -5.23 -37.66
N SER A 457 -19.95 -6.00 -38.53
CA SER A 457 -19.39 -7.30 -38.15
C SER A 457 -18.35 -7.19 -37.03
N ILE A 458 -17.50 -6.15 -37.07
CA ILE A 458 -16.47 -5.91 -36.05
C ILE A 458 -17.11 -5.44 -34.74
N LYS A 459 -18.16 -4.60 -34.80
CA LYS A 459 -18.97 -4.23 -33.63
C LYS A 459 -19.54 -5.49 -32.96
N ARG A 460 -20.15 -6.40 -33.74
CA ARG A 460 -20.72 -7.65 -33.24
C ARG A 460 -19.66 -8.56 -32.60
N ILE A 461 -18.49 -8.71 -33.21
CA ILE A 461 -17.38 -9.48 -32.61
C ILE A 461 -16.95 -8.87 -31.26
N ALA A 462 -16.78 -7.55 -31.21
CA ALA A 462 -16.42 -6.85 -29.98
C ALA A 462 -17.44 -7.08 -28.87
N GLN A 463 -18.73 -6.97 -29.20
CA GLN A 463 -19.86 -7.23 -28.32
C GLN A 463 -19.90 -8.67 -27.82
N THR A 464 -19.73 -9.66 -28.70
CA THR A 464 -19.67 -11.08 -28.35
C THR A 464 -18.52 -11.38 -27.40
N TYR A 465 -17.30 -10.89 -27.70
CA TYR A 465 -16.15 -11.09 -26.82
C TYR A 465 -16.31 -10.39 -25.47
N LEU A 466 -16.96 -9.21 -25.43
CA LEU A 466 -17.28 -8.58 -24.15
C LEU A 466 -18.17 -9.47 -23.29
N VAL A 467 -19.21 -10.06 -23.87
CA VAL A 467 -20.09 -11.00 -23.16
C VAL A 467 -19.34 -12.25 -22.71
N TYR A 468 -18.48 -12.82 -23.57
CA TYR A 468 -17.62 -13.93 -23.19
C TYR A 468 -16.76 -13.59 -21.98
N ALA A 469 -16.10 -12.43 -21.98
CA ALA A 469 -15.27 -11.96 -20.89
C ALA A 469 -16.07 -11.79 -19.58
N LEU A 470 -17.26 -11.21 -19.65
CA LEU A 470 -18.14 -10.98 -18.49
C LEU A 470 -18.65 -12.29 -17.88
N VAL A 471 -18.97 -13.30 -18.70
CA VAL A 471 -19.38 -14.62 -18.21
C VAL A 471 -18.21 -15.37 -17.56
N ARG A 472 -16.99 -15.22 -18.08
CA ARG A 472 -15.79 -15.83 -17.51
C ARG A 472 -15.31 -15.14 -16.23
N ASN A 473 -15.65 -13.88 -16.01
CA ASN A 473 -15.21 -13.11 -14.85
C ASN A 473 -16.39 -12.71 -13.95
N THR A 474 -16.56 -13.45 -12.86
CA THR A 474 -17.64 -13.26 -11.89
C THR A 474 -17.36 -12.18 -10.84
N GLU A 475 -16.24 -11.46 -10.93
CA GLU A 475 -15.94 -10.35 -10.00
C GLU A 475 -16.88 -9.17 -10.26
N ASN A 476 -17.66 -8.75 -9.25
CA ASN A 476 -18.60 -7.62 -9.38
C ASN A 476 -17.91 -6.32 -9.84
N ASP A 477 -16.67 -6.10 -9.41
CA ASP A 477 -15.89 -4.92 -9.79
C ASP A 477 -15.58 -4.90 -11.29
N PHE A 478 -15.49 -6.07 -11.93
CA PHE A 478 -15.22 -6.19 -13.36
C PHE A 478 -16.38 -5.68 -14.20
N TRP A 479 -17.62 -5.97 -13.81
CA TRP A 479 -18.84 -5.47 -14.47
C TRP A 479 -18.93 -3.95 -14.43
N LYS A 480 -18.71 -3.38 -13.24
CA LYS A 480 -18.72 -1.93 -13.05
C LYS A 480 -17.65 -1.26 -13.92
N TRP A 481 -16.47 -1.84 -13.97
CA TRP A 481 -15.38 -1.32 -14.78
C TRP A 481 -15.68 -1.41 -16.29
N ALA A 482 -16.18 -2.57 -16.76
CA ALA A 482 -16.58 -2.77 -18.15
C ALA A 482 -17.72 -1.83 -18.59
N GLY A 483 -18.58 -1.40 -17.67
CA GLY A 483 -19.61 -0.38 -17.89
C GLY A 483 -19.09 1.06 -17.92
N GLN A 484 -17.83 1.31 -17.49
CA GLN A 484 -17.23 2.64 -17.39
C GLN A 484 -16.00 2.87 -18.30
N ASP A 485 -15.31 1.81 -18.74
CA ASP A 485 -14.22 1.84 -19.74
C ASP A 485 -14.50 2.71 -21.00
N PRO A 486 -13.77 3.81 -21.25
CA PRO A 486 -13.99 4.65 -22.43
C PRO A 486 -13.81 3.90 -23.75
N ASP A 487 -13.00 2.84 -23.81
CA ASP A 487 -12.69 2.12 -25.06
C ASP A 487 -13.89 1.29 -25.57
N LEU A 488 -14.84 0.98 -24.69
CA LEU A 488 -16.06 0.24 -25.04
C LEU A 488 -17.27 1.15 -25.30
N GLN A 489 -17.13 2.47 -25.14
CA GLN A 489 -18.27 3.40 -25.15
C GLN A 489 -19.16 3.26 -26.38
N LYS A 490 -18.57 3.09 -27.58
CA LYS A 490 -19.33 2.98 -28.84
C LYS A 490 -20.03 1.64 -29.06
N ILE A 491 -19.71 0.60 -28.28
CA ILE A 491 -20.32 -0.74 -28.41
C ILE A 491 -21.25 -1.08 -27.24
N ARG A 492 -21.35 -0.19 -26.25
CA ARG A 492 -22.07 -0.43 -25.00
C ARG A 492 -23.59 -0.51 -25.09
N GLY A 493 -24.20 -0.06 -26.19
CA GLY A 493 -25.66 -0.13 -26.40
C GLY A 493 -26.46 0.05 -25.10
N ASN A 494 -27.31 -0.94 -24.79
CA ASN A 494 -28.06 -1.02 -23.54
C ASN A 494 -27.37 -1.93 -22.49
N PHE A 495 -26.20 -1.52 -21.98
CA PHE A 495 -25.36 -2.36 -21.10
C PHE A 495 -26.08 -2.82 -19.82
N ALA A 496 -27.01 -2.00 -19.31
CA ALA A 496 -27.80 -2.33 -18.12
C ALA A 496 -28.73 -3.53 -18.37
N GLU A 497 -29.39 -3.59 -19.53
CA GLU A 497 -30.24 -4.73 -19.91
C GLU A 497 -29.40 -6.00 -20.10
N LEU A 498 -28.26 -5.90 -20.80
CA LEU A 498 -27.32 -7.01 -20.93
C LEU A 498 -26.89 -7.55 -19.56
N GLN A 499 -26.52 -6.65 -18.64
CA GLN A 499 -26.11 -7.03 -17.28
C GLN A 499 -27.24 -7.74 -16.55
N PHE A 500 -28.48 -7.25 -16.66
CA PHE A 500 -29.64 -7.89 -16.04
C PHE A 500 -29.87 -9.31 -16.59
N VAL A 501 -29.90 -9.48 -17.91
CA VAL A 501 -30.12 -10.78 -18.56
C VAL A 501 -28.99 -11.76 -18.22
N LEU A 502 -27.73 -11.32 -18.28
CA LEU A 502 -26.58 -12.18 -17.96
C LEU A 502 -26.57 -12.62 -16.50
N LEU A 503 -26.83 -11.71 -15.55
CA LEU A 503 -26.89 -12.07 -14.13
C LEU A 503 -28.04 -13.04 -13.85
N LYS A 504 -29.18 -12.87 -14.50
CA LYS A 504 -30.31 -13.80 -14.41
C LYS A 504 -29.91 -15.21 -14.90
N GLU A 505 -29.24 -15.31 -16.04
CA GLU A 505 -28.81 -16.60 -16.59
C GLU A 505 -27.66 -17.23 -15.81
N LEU A 506 -26.70 -16.45 -15.31
CA LEU A 506 -25.64 -16.94 -14.42
C LEU A 506 -26.21 -17.50 -13.10
N ASN A 507 -27.26 -16.87 -12.56
CA ASN A 507 -27.96 -17.37 -11.38
C ASN A 507 -28.76 -18.65 -11.67
N ARG A 508 -29.36 -18.75 -12.86
CA ARG A 508 -30.10 -19.94 -13.29
C ARG A 508 -29.17 -21.12 -13.60
N PHE A 509 -28.04 -20.85 -14.22
CA PHE A 509 -27.09 -21.84 -14.69
C PHE A 509 -25.67 -21.48 -14.26
N SER A 510 -25.35 -21.79 -13.00
CA SER A 510 -24.06 -21.46 -12.38
C SER A 510 -22.83 -22.09 -13.05
N GLN A 511 -23.03 -23.09 -13.92
CA GLN A 511 -21.97 -23.74 -14.71
C GLN A 511 -21.68 -23.05 -16.05
N LEU A 512 -22.44 -22.01 -16.41
CA LEU A 512 -22.26 -21.28 -17.68
C LEU A 512 -20.82 -20.79 -17.86
N SER A 513 -20.20 -20.29 -16.79
CA SER A 513 -18.80 -19.83 -16.78
C SER A 513 -17.77 -20.93 -16.99
N ASN A 514 -18.16 -22.21 -16.93
CA ASN A 514 -17.31 -23.38 -17.12
C ASN A 514 -17.53 -24.10 -18.46
N LEU A 515 -18.61 -23.80 -19.18
CA LEU A 515 -18.86 -24.39 -20.51
C LEU A 515 -17.74 -24.02 -21.48
N LYS A 516 -17.50 -24.86 -22.49
CA LYS A 516 -16.47 -24.62 -23.52
C LYS A 516 -16.99 -24.99 -24.91
N GLY A 517 -16.35 -24.44 -25.93
CA GLY A 517 -16.61 -24.83 -27.31
C GLY A 517 -18.01 -24.41 -27.78
N GLU A 518 -18.64 -25.29 -28.57
CA GLU A 518 -19.95 -25.06 -29.17
C GLU A 518 -21.06 -24.87 -28.13
N GLU A 519 -21.02 -25.60 -27.01
CA GLU A 519 -22.02 -25.46 -25.93
C GLU A 519 -21.99 -24.06 -25.30
N PHE A 520 -20.78 -23.52 -25.08
CA PHE A 520 -20.60 -22.17 -24.59
C PHE A 520 -21.10 -21.15 -25.62
N ALA A 521 -20.68 -21.29 -26.88
CA ALA A 521 -21.07 -20.38 -27.95
C ALA A 521 -22.60 -20.28 -28.11
N LYS A 522 -23.29 -21.42 -28.17
CA LYS A 522 -24.76 -21.48 -28.27
C LYS A 522 -25.46 -20.86 -27.07
N ALA A 523 -24.94 -21.09 -25.86
CA ALA A 523 -25.51 -20.50 -24.65
C ALA A 523 -25.40 -18.98 -24.66
N ILE A 524 -24.25 -18.44 -25.13
CA ILE A 524 -24.07 -16.99 -25.24
C ILE A 524 -24.90 -16.39 -26.39
N GLU A 525 -24.98 -17.03 -27.55
CA GLU A 525 -25.80 -16.58 -28.68
C GLU A 525 -27.26 -16.37 -28.27
N LYS A 526 -27.82 -17.33 -27.51
CA LYS A 526 -29.16 -17.20 -26.93
C LYS A 526 -29.30 -15.97 -26.02
N ILE A 527 -28.31 -15.68 -25.19
CA ILE A 527 -28.33 -14.50 -24.30
C ILE A 527 -28.25 -13.20 -25.10
N LEU A 528 -27.43 -13.19 -26.15
CA LEU A 528 -27.28 -12.04 -27.06
C LEU A 528 -28.59 -11.74 -27.78
N ASP A 529 -29.32 -12.76 -28.23
CA ASP A 529 -30.63 -12.63 -28.86
C ASP A 529 -31.71 -12.14 -27.88
N GLU A 530 -31.77 -12.73 -26.68
CA GLU A 530 -32.76 -12.34 -25.66
C GLU A 530 -32.58 -10.89 -25.19
N SER A 531 -31.34 -10.41 -25.10
CA SER A 531 -31.01 -9.04 -24.69
C SER A 531 -31.05 -8.03 -25.85
N LYS A 532 -31.27 -8.47 -27.09
CA LYS A 532 -31.16 -7.65 -28.32
C LYS A 532 -29.83 -6.89 -28.39
N TRP A 533 -28.76 -7.50 -27.87
CA TRP A 533 -27.48 -6.80 -27.70
C TRP A 533 -26.76 -6.51 -29.02
N LEU A 534 -27.04 -7.31 -30.05
CA LEU A 534 -26.41 -7.23 -31.38
C LEU A 534 -27.17 -6.33 -32.37
N GLU A 535 -28.31 -5.77 -31.96
CA GLU A 535 -29.05 -4.69 -32.67
C GLU A 535 -28.33 -3.34 -32.40
#